data_AF-A0A1D4IN27-F1
#
_entry.id   AF-A0A1D4IN27-F1
#
_cell.length_a   1.000
_cell.length_b   1.000
_cell.length_c   1.000
_cell.angle_alpha   90.00
_cell.angle_beta   90.00
_cell.angle_gamma   90.00
#
_symmetry.space_group_name_H-M   'P 1'
#
loop_
_entity.id
_entity.type
_entity.pdbx_description
1 polymer ?
#
loop_
_entity_poly.entity_id
_entity_poly.type
_entity_poly.pdbx_seq_one_letter_code
_entity_poly.pdbx_strand_id
1 'polypeptide(L)'
;MYQNPTDTITIIPFLTMIKETYGRLPEYIVADAGYGSESNYMAIIDDFNRTPLITYGMFIKDKTKKFKSDIFNTQNWKCDETNDEFICPNHKRLGFNRYAYRHDKYGFKQDFKLYECYDCSGCPLKNQYIKSNSKSNKKIMKNYNWEYFKYQINQMLSEPKTKRIYNQRKIDVEPVFGFMKAILGFTRMSVRGIDKVKRELGFLLMALNVRKIVAQRATLFDKNKENDNFYIISIEIIVFCLVRDIYVPACFILKAISYMTNNNYNSVCTIRYLYAFFQLIMYCLIPL
;
A
#
# COMPACT_ATOMS: atom_id res chain seq x y z
N MET A 1 -12.74 7.53 -8.80
CA MET A 1 -12.33 8.92 -8.54
C MET A 1 -13.41 9.55 -7.68
N TYR A 2 -13.14 9.71 -6.39
CA TYR A 2 -14.06 10.33 -5.45
C TYR A 2 -13.63 11.77 -5.19
N GLN A 3 -14.59 12.67 -5.04
CA GLN A 3 -14.33 14.10 -4.78
C GLN A 3 -13.91 14.35 -3.34
N ASN A 4 -14.36 13.52 -2.41
CA ASN A 4 -13.98 13.66 -1.01
C ASN A 4 -12.60 13.02 -0.80
N PRO A 5 -11.60 13.79 -0.33
CA PRO A 5 -10.25 13.29 -0.11
C PRO A 5 -10.11 12.45 1.17
N THR A 6 -11.18 12.30 1.96
CA THR A 6 -11.11 11.60 3.25
C THR A 6 -11.17 10.09 3.03
N ASP A 7 -10.02 9.42 3.23
CA ASP A 7 -9.87 7.97 3.06
C ASP A 7 -10.98 7.17 3.75
N THR A 8 -11.32 7.54 4.99
CA THR A 8 -12.30 6.82 5.81
C THR A 8 -13.68 6.67 5.17
N ILE A 9 -14.11 7.54 4.25
CA ILE A 9 -15.44 7.40 3.63
C ILE A 9 -15.42 6.71 2.27
N THR A 10 -14.23 6.43 1.74
CA THR A 10 -14.10 5.91 0.37
C THR A 10 -14.06 4.39 0.31
N ILE A 11 -13.76 3.70 1.42
CA ILE A 11 -13.60 2.24 1.41
C ILE A 11 -14.90 1.50 1.06
N ILE A 12 -16.03 1.89 1.63
CA ILE A 12 -17.32 1.23 1.40
C ILE A 12 -17.73 1.39 -0.07
N PRO A 13 -17.69 2.61 -0.66
CA PRO A 13 -17.87 2.77 -2.10
C PRO A 13 -16.89 1.94 -2.95
N PHE A 14 -15.60 1.86 -2.57
CA PHE A 14 -14.62 1.05 -3.30
C PHE A 14 -14.95 -0.44 -3.27
N LEU A 15 -15.23 -1.00 -2.09
CA LEU A 15 -15.55 -2.42 -1.95
C LEU A 15 -16.84 -2.78 -2.66
N THR A 16 -17.84 -1.90 -2.61
CA THR A 16 -19.10 -2.07 -3.35
C THR A 16 -18.84 -2.15 -4.85
N MET A 17 -18.10 -1.19 -5.40
CA MET A 17 -17.73 -1.17 -6.82
C MET A 17 -16.94 -2.43 -7.24
N ILE A 18 -15.96 -2.87 -6.43
CA ILE A 18 -15.18 -4.08 -6.73
C ILE A 18 -16.08 -5.31 -6.72
N LYS A 19 -16.98 -5.42 -5.74
CA LYS A 19 -17.94 -6.54 -5.64
C LYS A 19 -18.90 -6.56 -6.84
N GLU A 20 -19.41 -5.41 -7.26
CA GLU A 20 -20.28 -5.28 -8.44
C GLU A 20 -19.53 -5.62 -9.74
N THR A 21 -18.28 -5.17 -9.86
CA THR A 21 -17.49 -5.35 -11.10
C THR A 21 -16.97 -6.78 -11.26
N TYR A 22 -16.51 -7.40 -10.17
CA TYR A 22 -15.82 -8.70 -10.22
C TYR A 22 -16.60 -9.85 -9.56
N GLY A 23 -17.79 -9.58 -9.02
CA GLY A 23 -18.67 -10.55 -8.37
C GLY A 23 -18.22 -11.02 -6.98
N ARG A 24 -16.95 -10.81 -6.59
CA ARG A 24 -16.41 -11.25 -5.31
C ARG A 24 -15.35 -10.32 -4.75
N LEU A 25 -15.27 -10.26 -3.42
CA LEU A 25 -14.19 -9.61 -2.68
C LEU A 25 -13.18 -10.65 -2.17
N PRO A 26 -11.87 -10.31 -2.13
CA PRO A 26 -10.86 -11.14 -1.48
C PRO A 26 -11.16 -11.30 0.01
N GLU A 27 -10.68 -12.38 0.63
CA GLU A 27 -10.89 -12.69 2.05
C GLU A 27 -10.38 -11.57 2.97
N TYR A 28 -9.16 -11.10 2.70
CA TYR A 28 -8.51 -10.03 3.46
C TYR A 28 -8.61 -8.70 2.71
N ILE A 29 -9.14 -7.67 3.38
CA ILE A 29 -9.14 -6.30 2.89
C ILE A 29 -7.96 -5.56 3.51
N VAL A 30 -6.97 -5.24 2.69
CA VAL A 30 -5.72 -4.60 3.13
C VAL A 30 -5.72 -3.13 2.70
N ALA A 31 -5.50 -2.21 3.63
CA ALA A 31 -5.47 -0.77 3.34
C ALA A 31 -4.56 0.00 4.31
N ASP A 32 -4.34 1.28 3.99
CA ASP A 32 -3.58 2.21 4.80
C ASP A 32 -4.27 2.60 6.12
N ALA A 33 -3.49 3.14 7.05
CA ALA A 33 -4.00 3.57 8.35
C ALA A 33 -5.09 4.65 8.26
N GLY A 34 -5.12 5.42 7.17
CA GLY A 34 -6.14 6.43 6.89
C GLY A 34 -7.54 5.85 6.70
N TYR A 35 -7.65 4.56 6.36
CA TYR A 35 -8.93 3.86 6.20
C TYR A 35 -9.44 3.23 7.50
N GLY A 36 -8.63 3.19 8.57
CA GLY A 36 -9.00 2.57 9.83
C GLY A 36 -9.96 3.43 10.66
N SER A 37 -11.25 3.15 10.55
CA SER A 37 -12.33 3.78 11.32
C SER A 37 -13.35 2.75 11.79
N GLU A 38 -14.09 3.07 12.85
CA GLU A 38 -15.15 2.22 13.38
C GLU A 38 -16.18 1.85 12.31
N SER A 39 -16.66 2.85 11.55
CA SER A 39 -17.60 2.67 10.45
C SER A 39 -17.11 1.66 9.40
N ASN A 40 -15.81 1.70 9.09
CA ASN A 40 -15.23 0.86 8.06
C ASN A 40 -15.00 -0.56 8.56
N TYR A 41 -14.56 -0.72 9.80
CA TYR A 41 -14.42 -2.04 10.40
C TYR A 41 -15.78 -2.75 10.49
N MET A 42 -16.82 -2.03 10.96
CA MET A 42 -18.19 -2.54 10.95
C MET A 42 -18.62 -2.96 9.56
N ALA A 43 -18.52 -2.07 8.55
CA ALA A 43 -18.96 -2.43 7.20
C ALA A 43 -18.20 -3.63 6.61
N ILE A 44 -16.87 -3.69 6.80
CA ILE A 44 -16.06 -4.80 6.26
C ILE A 44 -16.45 -6.15 6.89
N ILE A 45 -16.68 -6.15 8.20
CA ILE A 45 -16.98 -7.39 8.96
C ILE A 45 -18.46 -7.77 8.79
N ASP A 46 -19.37 -6.82 9.02
CA ASP A 46 -20.80 -7.10 9.12
C ASP A 46 -21.46 -7.13 7.73
N ASP A 47 -21.18 -6.14 6.87
CA ASP A 47 -21.87 -6.02 5.56
C ASP A 47 -21.18 -6.85 4.47
N PHE A 48 -19.84 -6.83 4.43
CA PHE A 48 -19.06 -7.53 3.41
C PHE A 48 -18.62 -8.94 3.82
N ASN A 49 -18.71 -9.27 5.11
CA ASN A 49 -18.23 -10.54 5.67
C ASN A 49 -16.78 -10.84 5.24
N ARG A 50 -15.88 -9.89 5.50
CA ARG A 50 -14.45 -9.96 5.18
C ARG A 50 -13.59 -9.57 6.37
N THR A 51 -12.30 -9.88 6.29
CA THR A 51 -11.34 -9.64 7.36
C THR A 51 -10.54 -8.36 7.09
N PRO A 52 -10.69 -7.29 7.89
CA PRO A 52 -9.92 -6.07 7.71
C PRO A 52 -8.49 -6.23 8.24
N LEU A 53 -7.50 -6.09 7.37
CA LEU A 53 -6.09 -5.92 7.72
C LEU A 53 -5.71 -4.46 7.51
N ILE A 54 -6.27 -3.58 8.34
CA ILE A 54 -6.14 -2.13 8.24
C ILE A 54 -5.79 -1.59 9.63
N THR A 55 -4.62 -0.97 9.79
CA THR A 55 -4.29 -0.31 11.06
C THR A 55 -5.16 0.93 11.27
N TYR A 56 -5.40 1.34 12.52
CA TYR A 56 -6.00 2.65 12.80
C TYR A 56 -4.90 3.71 12.99
N GLY A 57 -5.26 4.99 12.88
CA GLY A 57 -4.28 6.08 12.88
C GLY A 57 -3.33 6.12 14.10
N MET A 58 -3.79 5.68 15.28
CA MET A 58 -2.95 5.63 16.49
C MET A 58 -2.19 4.31 16.68
N PHE A 59 -2.32 3.31 15.79
CA PHE A 59 -1.81 1.95 16.00
C PHE A 59 -0.31 1.88 16.35
N ILE A 60 0.52 2.69 15.70
CA ILE A 60 1.96 2.76 15.99
C ILE A 60 2.20 3.52 17.30
N LYS A 61 1.52 4.65 17.47
CA LYS A 61 1.69 5.55 18.63
C LYS A 61 1.29 4.85 19.93
N ASP A 62 0.20 4.09 19.92
CA ASP A 62 -0.34 3.35 21.08
C ASP A 62 0.67 2.33 21.62
N LYS A 63 1.60 1.86 20.77
CA LYS A 63 2.64 0.89 21.15
C LYS A 63 3.89 1.52 21.76
N THR A 64 4.08 2.83 21.61
CA THR A 64 5.29 3.52 22.10
C THR A 64 5.32 3.58 23.63
N LYS A 65 6.53 3.48 24.21
CA LYS A 65 6.72 3.60 25.67
C LYS A 65 6.15 4.91 26.21
N LYS A 66 6.44 6.03 25.54
CA LYS A 66 5.94 7.37 25.88
C LYS A 66 4.41 7.40 25.99
N PHE A 67 3.70 6.76 25.06
CA PHE A 67 2.24 6.72 25.10
C PHE A 67 1.71 5.87 26.26
N LYS A 68 2.31 4.70 26.50
CA LYS A 68 1.90 3.77 27.57
C LYS A 68 2.21 4.28 28.98
N SER A 69 3.30 5.04 29.14
CA SER A 69 3.70 5.62 30.43
C SER A 69 3.01 6.94 30.75
N ASP A 70 2.28 7.53 29.80
CA ASP A 70 1.60 8.80 30.02
C ASP A 70 0.40 8.61 30.97
N ILE A 71 0.53 9.15 32.18
CA ILE A 71 -0.50 9.10 33.23
C ILE A 71 -1.73 9.96 32.90
N PHE A 72 -1.60 10.95 32.01
CA PHE A 72 -2.71 11.84 31.62
C PHE A 72 -3.54 11.26 30.48
N ASN A 73 -3.03 10.23 29.81
CA ASN A 73 -3.78 9.51 28.80
C ASN A 73 -4.82 8.60 29.49
N THR A 74 -6.09 8.97 29.34
CA THR A 74 -7.22 8.24 29.93
C THR A 74 -7.35 6.81 29.41
N GLN A 75 -6.75 6.47 28.27
CA GLN A 75 -6.73 5.09 27.76
C GLN A 75 -5.87 4.16 28.62
N ASN A 76 -4.91 4.70 29.38
CA ASN A 76 -4.03 3.95 30.26
C ASN A 76 -4.58 3.83 31.69
N TRP A 77 -5.73 4.44 31.99
CA TRP A 77 -6.27 4.43 33.34
C TRP A 77 -6.82 3.04 33.69
N LYS A 78 -6.60 2.61 34.93
CA LYS A 78 -7.06 1.31 35.40
C LYS A 78 -8.59 1.29 35.44
N CYS A 79 -9.16 0.26 34.82
CA CYS A 79 -10.57 -0.05 34.88
C CYS A 79 -10.77 -1.15 35.94
N ASP A 80 -11.71 -0.93 36.86
CA ASP A 80 -12.22 -1.92 37.77
C ASP A 80 -13.44 -2.57 37.09
N GLU A 81 -13.21 -3.71 36.44
CA GLU A 81 -14.23 -4.40 35.63
C GLU A 81 -15.42 -4.88 36.48
N THR A 82 -15.20 -5.15 37.77
CA THR A 82 -16.24 -5.64 38.68
C THR A 82 -17.29 -4.56 38.96
N ASN A 83 -16.84 -3.31 39.12
CA ASN A 83 -17.70 -2.19 39.49
C ASN A 83 -18.05 -1.29 38.29
N ASP A 84 -17.51 -1.56 37.10
CA ASP A 84 -17.58 -0.69 35.90
C ASP A 84 -17.14 0.75 36.25
N GLU A 85 -15.94 0.89 36.82
CA GLU A 85 -15.38 2.18 37.25
C GLU A 85 -13.95 2.39 36.74
N PHE A 86 -13.60 3.65 36.48
CA PHE A 86 -12.22 4.04 36.20
C PHE A 86 -11.57 4.70 37.41
N ILE A 87 -10.28 4.40 37.62
CA ILE A 87 -9.48 5.03 38.67
C ILE A 87 -8.59 6.09 38.02
N CYS A 88 -8.78 7.36 38.40
CA CYS A 88 -7.89 8.42 37.94
C CYS A 88 -6.55 8.39 38.69
N PRO A 89 -5.49 9.07 38.19
CA PRO A 89 -4.19 9.05 38.86
C PRO A 89 -4.16 9.78 40.22
N ASN A 90 -5.22 10.52 40.58
CA ASN A 90 -5.44 11.04 41.93
C ASN A 90 -6.27 10.06 42.81
N HIS A 91 -6.34 8.78 42.43
CA HIS A 91 -7.04 7.70 43.12
C HIS A 91 -8.55 7.90 43.33
N LYS A 92 -9.18 8.87 42.64
CA LYS A 92 -10.64 9.02 42.64
C LYS A 92 -11.28 8.08 41.61
N ARG A 93 -12.42 7.50 41.99
CA ARG A 93 -13.24 6.62 41.16
C ARG A 93 -14.18 7.42 40.26
N LEU A 94 -14.32 6.98 39.02
CA LEU A 94 -15.23 7.51 38.01
C LEU A 94 -16.21 6.40 37.68
N GLY A 95 -17.41 6.49 38.26
CA GLY A 95 -18.48 5.54 38.02
C GLY A 95 -19.19 5.80 36.70
N PHE A 96 -19.86 4.76 36.20
CA PHE A 96 -20.77 4.90 35.06
C PHE A 96 -21.86 5.95 35.39
N ASN A 97 -22.05 6.90 34.48
CA ASN A 97 -23.09 7.92 34.58
C ASN A 97 -24.23 7.60 33.60
N ARG A 98 -23.93 7.54 32.30
CA ARG A 98 -24.94 7.31 31.26
C ARG A 98 -24.36 6.86 29.94
N TYR A 99 -25.21 6.31 29.08
CA TYR A 99 -24.91 6.19 27.65
C TYR A 99 -24.97 7.56 26.97
N ALA A 100 -24.12 7.75 25.98
CA ALA A 100 -24.07 8.95 25.16
C ALA A 100 -23.71 8.55 23.73
N TYR A 101 -24.12 9.35 22.76
CA TYR A 101 -23.76 9.14 21.37
C TYR A 101 -23.23 10.43 20.76
N ARG A 102 -22.48 10.30 19.68
CA ARG A 102 -22.01 11.42 18.85
C ARG A 102 -22.13 11.03 17.39
N HIS A 103 -22.41 12.00 16.54
CA HIS A 103 -22.24 11.83 15.11
C HIS A 103 -20.87 12.37 14.71
N ASP A 104 -20.18 11.64 13.83
CA ASP A 104 -19.01 12.18 13.16
C ASP A 104 -19.42 13.25 12.13
N LYS A 105 -18.42 13.85 11.47
CA LYS A 105 -18.64 14.86 10.42
C LYS A 105 -19.54 14.35 9.26
N TYR A 106 -19.61 13.04 9.09
CA TYR A 106 -20.28 12.36 7.98
C TYR A 106 -21.61 11.70 8.39
N GLY A 107 -22.05 11.92 9.63
CA GLY A 107 -23.33 11.42 10.15
C GLY A 107 -23.27 10.03 10.78
N PHE A 108 -22.11 9.36 10.79
CA PHE A 108 -21.96 8.05 11.44
C PHE A 108 -22.13 8.19 12.95
N LYS A 109 -23.06 7.42 13.52
CA LYS A 109 -23.36 7.43 14.96
C LYS A 109 -22.37 6.54 15.69
N GLN A 110 -21.69 7.10 16.67
CA GLN A 110 -20.81 6.40 17.59
C GLN A 110 -21.40 6.38 18.98
N ASP A 111 -21.45 5.21 19.60
CA ASP A 111 -21.98 5.02 20.94
C ASP A 111 -20.85 4.98 21.98
N PHE A 112 -21.10 5.61 23.13
CA PHE A 112 -20.13 5.77 24.21
C PHE A 112 -20.79 5.50 25.56
N LYS A 113 -20.03 4.90 26.47
CA LYS A 113 -20.32 4.99 27.91
C LYS A 113 -19.62 6.21 28.49
N LEU A 114 -20.37 7.06 29.21
CA LEU A 114 -19.85 8.22 29.91
C LEU A 114 -19.64 7.87 31.38
N TYR A 115 -18.41 8.06 31.85
CA TYR A 115 -18.00 7.92 33.23
C TYR A 115 -17.69 9.29 33.81
N GLU A 116 -18.10 9.54 35.05
CA GLU A 116 -17.91 10.83 35.71
C GLU A 116 -17.40 10.65 37.13
N CYS A 117 -16.44 11.47 37.51
CA CYS A 117 -15.99 11.54 38.89
C CYS A 117 -17.07 12.23 39.74
N TYR A 118 -17.36 11.70 40.92
CA TYR A 118 -18.36 12.29 41.83
C TYR A 118 -17.99 13.72 42.24
N ASP A 119 -16.74 13.92 42.67
CA ASP A 119 -16.25 15.25 43.03
C ASP A 119 -14.76 15.43 42.69
N CYS A 120 -14.47 16.49 41.91
CA CYS A 120 -13.11 16.93 41.57
C CYS A 120 -12.71 18.24 42.28
N SER A 121 -13.49 18.71 43.25
CA SER A 121 -13.15 19.87 44.07
C SER A 121 -11.83 19.64 44.81
N GLY A 122 -10.96 20.66 44.81
CA GLY A 122 -9.63 20.58 45.45
C GLY A 122 -8.63 19.61 44.81
N CYS A 123 -8.90 19.03 43.62
CA CYS A 123 -7.96 18.11 42.99
C CYS A 123 -6.66 18.83 42.57
N PRO A 124 -5.47 18.42 43.08
CA PRO A 124 -4.20 19.09 42.78
C PRO A 124 -3.82 19.02 41.29
N LEU A 125 -4.36 18.03 40.60
CA LEU A 125 -4.10 17.75 39.18
C LEU A 125 -5.22 18.29 38.26
N LYS A 126 -6.17 19.07 38.80
CA LYS A 126 -7.35 19.56 38.06
C LYS A 126 -6.99 20.30 36.77
N ASN A 127 -5.98 21.18 36.82
CA ASN A 127 -5.54 21.98 35.67
C ASN A 127 -4.85 21.14 34.58
N GLN A 128 -4.38 19.94 34.92
CA GLN A 128 -3.77 18.99 33.98
C GLN A 128 -4.82 18.03 33.39
N TYR A 129 -5.92 17.76 34.10
CA TYR A 129 -6.99 16.86 33.67
C TYR A 129 -8.16 17.50 32.95
N ILE A 130 -8.44 18.77 33.24
CA ILE A 130 -9.62 19.50 32.80
C ILE A 130 -9.14 20.83 32.24
N LYS A 131 -9.71 21.26 31.11
CA LYS A 131 -9.42 22.60 30.56
C LYS A 131 -9.63 23.65 31.65
N SER A 132 -8.69 24.59 31.79
CA SER A 132 -8.76 25.63 32.81
C SER A 132 -10.10 26.37 32.71
N ASN A 133 -10.69 26.68 33.87
CA ASN A 133 -11.99 27.33 34.07
C ASN A 133 -13.26 26.47 33.96
N SER A 134 -13.17 25.14 33.78
CA SER A 134 -14.37 24.30 33.88
C SER A 134 -14.78 24.05 35.34
N LYS A 135 -16.04 24.33 35.66
CA LYS A 135 -16.69 23.91 36.92
C LYS A 135 -17.08 22.42 36.92
N SER A 136 -16.90 21.71 35.82
CA SER A 136 -17.32 20.32 35.69
C SER A 136 -16.34 19.34 36.35
N ASN A 137 -16.86 18.21 36.82
CA ASN A 137 -16.05 17.07 37.19
C ASN A 137 -15.36 16.43 35.97
N LYS A 138 -14.34 15.61 36.24
CA LYS A 138 -13.66 14.85 35.19
C LYS A 138 -14.61 13.81 34.60
N LYS A 139 -14.74 13.85 33.27
CA LYS A 139 -15.53 12.90 32.48
C LYS A 139 -14.63 12.11 31.54
N ILE A 140 -14.98 10.84 31.32
CA ILE A 140 -14.39 9.97 30.30
C ILE A 140 -15.52 9.45 29.44
N MET A 141 -15.32 9.44 28.13
CA MET A 141 -16.22 8.75 27.21
C MET A 141 -15.44 7.61 26.57
N LYS A 142 -15.92 6.39 26.75
CA LYS A 142 -15.30 5.17 26.22
C LYS A 142 -16.23 4.58 25.16
N ASN A 143 -15.70 4.43 23.95
CA ASN A 143 -16.37 3.72 22.87
C ASN A 143 -15.87 2.28 22.88
N TYR A 144 -16.73 1.34 23.28
CA TYR A 144 -16.37 -0.06 23.42
C TYR A 144 -16.26 -0.78 22.07
N ASN A 145 -17.06 -0.39 21.07
CA ASN A 145 -16.96 -0.94 19.72
C ASN A 145 -15.60 -0.61 19.09
N TRP A 146 -15.15 0.63 19.24
CA TRP A 146 -13.84 1.05 18.77
C TRP A 146 -12.70 0.30 19.46
N GLU A 147 -12.78 0.11 20.77
CA GLU A 147 -11.77 -0.65 21.53
C GLU A 147 -11.77 -2.13 21.16
N TYR A 148 -12.95 -2.71 20.90
CA TYR A 148 -13.10 -4.05 20.36
C TYR A 148 -12.36 -4.18 19.01
N PHE A 149 -12.60 -3.28 18.06
CA PHE A 149 -11.89 -3.31 16.77
C PHE A 149 -10.39 -3.10 16.93
N LYS A 150 -9.95 -2.17 17.79
CA LYS A 150 -8.52 -1.99 18.09
C LYS A 150 -7.88 -3.29 18.60
N TYR A 151 -8.58 -4.01 19.48
CA TYR A 151 -8.12 -5.29 20.00
C TYR A 151 -8.03 -6.33 18.89
N GLN A 152 -9.10 -6.51 18.09
CA GLN A 152 -9.12 -7.47 16.98
C GLN A 152 -8.00 -7.21 15.97
N ILE A 153 -7.81 -5.96 15.53
CA ILE A 153 -6.74 -5.59 14.59
C ILE A 153 -5.35 -5.84 15.19
N ASN A 154 -5.15 -5.57 16.48
CA ASN A 154 -3.88 -5.88 17.14
C ASN A 154 -3.60 -7.38 17.18
N GLN A 155 -4.62 -8.21 17.46
CA GLN A 155 -4.47 -9.66 17.46
C GLN A 155 -4.18 -10.19 16.05
N MET A 156 -5.00 -9.79 15.07
CA MET A 156 -4.80 -10.17 13.67
C MET A 156 -3.40 -9.80 13.19
N LEU A 157 -2.90 -8.59 13.45
CA LEU A 157 -1.57 -8.17 12.98
C LEU A 157 -0.40 -8.71 13.82
N SER A 158 -0.68 -9.40 14.92
CA SER A 158 0.32 -10.14 15.71
C SER A 158 0.58 -11.54 15.14
N GLU A 159 -0.43 -12.13 14.49
CA GLU A 159 -0.28 -13.42 13.83
C GLU A 159 0.68 -13.34 12.61
N PRO A 160 1.62 -14.29 12.44
CA PRO A 160 2.61 -14.24 11.36
C PRO A 160 2.02 -14.20 9.94
N LYS A 161 0.94 -14.94 9.69
CA LYS A 161 0.33 -15.10 8.35
C LYS A 161 -0.27 -13.78 7.85
N THR A 162 -1.22 -13.24 8.60
CA THR A 162 -1.90 -11.95 8.36
C THR A 162 -0.92 -10.78 8.39
N LYS A 163 0.09 -10.79 9.28
CA LYS A 163 1.16 -9.79 9.28
C LYS A 163 1.96 -9.80 7.98
N ARG A 164 2.27 -10.99 7.43
CA ARG A 164 2.94 -11.11 6.13
C ARG A 164 2.08 -10.53 5.00
N ILE A 165 0.78 -10.86 4.98
CA ILE A 165 -0.18 -10.31 4.00
C ILE A 165 -0.24 -8.78 4.11
N TYR A 166 -0.36 -8.24 5.31
CA TYR A 166 -0.38 -6.79 5.53
C TYR A 166 0.90 -6.10 5.06
N ASN A 167 2.07 -6.69 5.34
CA ASN A 167 3.36 -6.14 4.95
C ASN A 167 3.57 -6.12 3.43
N GLN A 168 2.96 -7.04 2.68
CA GLN A 168 3.06 -7.12 1.23
C GLN A 168 2.55 -5.84 0.54
N ARG A 169 1.63 -5.09 1.17
CA ARG A 169 1.14 -3.80 0.65
C ARG A 169 2.26 -2.83 0.29
N LYS A 170 3.35 -2.81 1.08
CA LYS A 170 4.49 -1.93 0.82
C LYS A 170 5.20 -2.26 -0.49
N ILE A 171 5.19 -3.53 -0.87
CA ILE A 171 5.84 -4.02 -2.09
C ILE A 171 4.90 -3.88 -3.29
N ASP A 172 3.59 -4.06 -3.09
CA ASP A 172 2.66 -4.07 -4.21
C ASP A 172 2.23 -2.66 -4.63
N VAL A 173 1.95 -1.79 -3.65
CA VAL A 173 1.30 -0.49 -3.88
C VAL A 173 2.31 0.65 -3.98
N GLU A 174 3.31 0.70 -3.09
CA GLU A 174 4.26 1.82 -3.04
C GLU A 174 5.10 1.95 -4.33
N PRO A 175 5.59 0.86 -4.96
CA PRO A 175 6.35 0.99 -6.19
C PRO A 175 5.52 1.57 -7.34
N VAL A 176 4.22 1.27 -7.42
CA VAL A 176 3.35 1.83 -8.46
C VAL A 176 3.32 3.35 -8.37
N PHE A 177 3.09 3.89 -7.16
CA PHE A 177 3.11 5.34 -6.92
C PHE A 177 4.51 5.95 -7.07
N GLY A 178 5.56 5.23 -6.66
CA GLY A 178 6.94 5.62 -6.86
C GLY A 178 7.28 5.75 -8.35
N PHE A 179 6.88 4.77 -9.16
CA PHE A 179 7.08 4.79 -10.61
C PHE A 179 6.31 5.91 -11.29
N MET A 180 5.05 6.13 -10.92
CA MET A 180 4.26 7.26 -11.43
C MET A 180 5.00 8.59 -11.22
N LYS A 181 5.51 8.83 -10.01
CA LYS A 181 6.15 10.11 -9.68
C LYS A 181 7.57 10.22 -10.23
N ALA A 182 8.41 9.22 -9.99
CA ALA A 182 9.84 9.30 -10.27
C ALA A 182 10.20 8.99 -11.72
N ILE A 183 9.47 8.07 -12.38
CA ILE A 183 9.77 7.68 -13.77
C ILE A 183 8.89 8.43 -14.76
N LEU A 184 7.58 8.50 -14.50
CA LEU A 184 6.65 9.15 -15.43
C LEU A 184 6.53 10.67 -15.17
N GLY A 185 7.14 11.19 -14.10
CA GLY A 185 7.01 12.60 -13.71
C GLY A 185 5.58 13.00 -13.31
N PHE A 186 4.69 12.02 -13.11
CA PHE A 186 3.27 12.23 -12.90
C PHE A 186 3.00 12.60 -11.45
N THR A 187 3.04 13.90 -11.17
CA THR A 187 2.84 14.47 -9.82
C THR A 187 1.50 15.17 -9.65
N ARG A 188 0.82 15.52 -10.76
CA ARG A 188 -0.48 16.19 -10.81
C ARG A 188 -1.26 15.76 -12.03
N MET A 189 -2.59 15.89 -11.96
CA MET A 189 -3.47 15.72 -13.13
C MET A 189 -3.29 16.89 -14.10
N SER A 190 -3.27 16.59 -15.39
CA SER A 190 -3.18 17.61 -16.45
C SER A 190 -4.56 18.12 -16.86
N VAL A 191 -5.62 17.35 -16.60
CA VAL A 191 -7.00 17.69 -16.97
C VAL A 191 -7.88 17.98 -15.75
N ARG A 192 -8.99 18.71 -15.99
CA ARG A 192 -10.01 18.99 -14.97
C ARG A 192 -11.34 18.30 -15.32
N GLY A 193 -12.09 17.92 -14.30
CA GLY A 193 -13.37 17.21 -14.43
C GLY A 193 -13.22 15.69 -14.30
N ILE A 194 -14.13 15.06 -13.54
CA ILE A 194 -14.01 13.67 -13.10
C ILE A 194 -13.77 12.71 -14.26
N ASP A 195 -14.52 12.83 -15.34
CA ASP A 195 -14.42 11.87 -16.45
C ASP A 195 -13.12 12.03 -17.24
N LYS A 196 -12.64 13.26 -17.41
CA LYS A 196 -11.34 13.52 -18.02
C LYS A 196 -10.22 12.96 -17.14
N VAL A 197 -10.29 13.20 -15.82
CA VAL A 197 -9.32 12.69 -14.84
C VAL A 197 -9.31 11.16 -14.80
N LYS A 198 -10.48 10.51 -14.85
CA LYS A 198 -10.59 9.04 -14.94
C LYS A 198 -9.88 8.51 -16.19
N ARG A 199 -10.04 9.15 -17.35
CA ARG A 199 -9.36 8.75 -18.60
C ARG A 199 -7.85 8.95 -18.53
N GLU A 200 -7.38 10.10 -18.03
CA GLU A 200 -5.95 10.38 -17.84
C GLU A 200 -5.30 9.32 -16.93
N LEU A 201 -5.93 9.01 -15.79
CA LEU A 201 -5.45 7.98 -14.89
C LEU A 201 -5.50 6.57 -15.55
N GLY A 202 -6.51 6.29 -16.37
CA GLY A 202 -6.60 5.05 -17.13
C GLY A 202 -5.41 4.84 -18.07
N PHE A 203 -5.02 5.87 -18.83
CA PHE A 203 -3.83 5.81 -19.69
C PHE A 203 -2.54 5.62 -18.89
N LEU A 204 -2.40 6.32 -17.77
CA LEU A 204 -1.25 6.18 -16.87
C LEU A 204 -1.11 4.74 -16.35
N LEU A 205 -2.20 4.18 -15.84
CA LEU A 205 -2.23 2.80 -15.33
C LEU A 205 -1.97 1.78 -16.44
N MET A 206 -2.50 2.01 -17.64
CA MET A 206 -2.25 1.16 -18.80
C MET A 206 -0.76 1.15 -19.17
N ALA A 207 -0.11 2.32 -19.22
CA ALA A 207 1.32 2.41 -19.52
C ALA A 207 2.18 1.66 -18.48
N LEU A 208 1.83 1.76 -17.20
CA LEU A 208 2.50 1.01 -16.12
C LEU A 208 2.30 -0.50 -16.26
N ASN A 209 1.10 -0.93 -16.59
CA ASN A 209 0.80 -2.34 -16.83
C ASN A 209 1.59 -2.90 -18.02
N VAL A 210 1.65 -2.17 -19.15
CA VAL A 210 2.46 -2.55 -20.33
C VAL A 210 3.93 -2.68 -19.95
N ARG A 211 4.50 -1.70 -19.23
CA ARG A 211 5.88 -1.76 -18.74
C ARG A 211 6.13 -2.98 -17.87
N LYS A 212 5.20 -3.33 -16.97
CA LYS A 212 5.32 -4.52 -16.10
C LYS A 212 5.31 -5.81 -16.92
N ILE A 213 4.44 -5.92 -17.92
CA ILE A 213 4.38 -7.08 -18.82
C ILE A 213 5.69 -7.22 -19.61
N VAL A 214 6.22 -6.12 -20.14
CA VAL A 214 7.50 -6.15 -20.89
C VAL A 214 8.65 -6.59 -19.99
N ALA A 215 8.74 -6.06 -18.77
CA ALA A 215 9.77 -6.47 -17.80
C ALA A 215 9.66 -7.96 -17.42
N GLN A 216 8.43 -8.46 -17.17
CA GLN A 216 8.20 -9.87 -16.89
C GLN A 216 8.62 -10.75 -18.07
N ARG A 217 8.26 -10.37 -19.30
CA ARG A 217 8.68 -11.08 -20.51
C ARG A 217 10.20 -11.11 -20.64
N ALA A 218 10.88 -9.98 -20.45
CA ALA A 218 12.35 -9.94 -20.47
C ALA A 218 12.97 -10.91 -19.47
N THR A 219 12.50 -10.93 -18.21
CA THR A 219 13.01 -11.87 -17.19
C THR A 219 12.74 -13.34 -17.52
N LEU A 220 11.61 -13.65 -18.17
CA LEU A 220 11.29 -14.99 -18.63
C LEU A 220 12.20 -15.40 -19.81
N PHE A 221 12.45 -14.48 -20.75
CA PHE A 221 13.40 -14.70 -21.83
C PHE A 221 14.82 -14.91 -21.30
N ASP A 222 15.27 -14.13 -20.32
CA ASP A 222 16.62 -14.28 -19.75
C ASP A 222 16.79 -15.63 -19.02
N LYS A 223 15.76 -16.10 -18.28
CA LYS A 223 15.76 -17.44 -17.66
C LYS A 223 15.74 -18.58 -18.66
N ASN A 224 14.99 -18.43 -19.75
CA ASN A 224 14.98 -19.44 -20.82
C ASN A 224 16.30 -19.44 -21.60
N LYS A 225 16.95 -18.27 -21.72
CA LYS A 225 18.26 -18.15 -22.37
C LYS A 225 19.39 -18.88 -21.63
N GLU A 226 19.31 -19.05 -20.30
CA GLU A 226 20.26 -19.90 -19.56
C GLU A 226 20.15 -21.38 -19.93
N ASN A 227 18.95 -21.88 -20.23
CA ASN A 227 18.73 -23.25 -20.72
C ASN A 227 18.98 -23.39 -22.23
N ASP A 228 18.68 -22.35 -23.02
CA ASP A 228 18.86 -22.34 -24.47
C ASP A 228 20.32 -22.09 -24.88
N ASN A 229 21.17 -21.53 -24.00
CA ASN A 229 22.58 -21.28 -24.31
C ASN A 229 23.36 -22.56 -24.68
N PHE A 230 23.00 -23.74 -24.16
CA PHE A 230 23.64 -25.00 -24.57
C PHE A 230 23.23 -25.43 -26.00
N TYR A 231 21.97 -25.18 -26.37
CA TYR A 231 21.44 -25.48 -27.71
C TYR A 231 21.85 -24.44 -28.76
N ILE A 232 21.96 -23.17 -28.38
CA ILE A 232 22.39 -22.08 -29.27
C ILE A 232 23.90 -22.19 -29.55
N ILE A 233 24.74 -22.52 -28.56
CA ILE A 233 26.18 -22.76 -28.78
C ILE A 233 26.40 -23.96 -29.73
N SER A 234 25.61 -25.03 -29.60
CA SER A 234 25.72 -26.18 -30.52
C SER A 234 25.24 -25.88 -31.94
N ILE A 235 24.20 -25.06 -32.11
CA ILE A 235 23.75 -24.60 -33.44
C ILE A 235 24.75 -23.61 -34.06
N GLU A 236 25.32 -22.69 -33.29
CA GLU A 236 26.32 -21.73 -33.79
C GLU A 236 27.62 -22.41 -34.24
N ILE A 237 28.06 -23.48 -33.56
CA ILE A 237 29.20 -24.30 -34.02
C ILE A 237 28.90 -24.98 -35.36
N ILE A 238 27.68 -25.52 -35.53
CA ILE A 238 27.26 -26.18 -36.78
C ILE A 238 27.17 -25.16 -37.93
N VAL A 239 26.61 -23.97 -37.69
CA VAL A 239 26.53 -22.90 -38.69
C VAL A 239 27.91 -22.35 -39.03
N PHE A 240 28.82 -22.21 -38.05
CA PHE A 240 30.21 -21.79 -38.29
C PHE A 240 31.00 -22.82 -39.12
N CYS A 241 30.75 -24.12 -38.94
CA CYS A 241 31.30 -25.17 -39.79
C CYS A 241 30.72 -25.15 -41.21
N LEU A 242 29.44 -24.83 -41.39
CA LEU A 242 28.76 -24.81 -42.70
C LEU A 242 29.03 -23.54 -43.53
N VAL A 243 29.28 -22.39 -42.89
CA VAL A 243 29.50 -21.11 -43.58
C VAL A 243 30.95 -20.91 -44.03
N ARG A 244 31.90 -21.73 -43.55
CA ARG A 244 33.31 -21.67 -43.98
C ARG A 244 33.50 -21.96 -45.48
N ASP A 245 32.53 -22.62 -46.10
CA ASP A 245 32.54 -22.99 -47.52
C ASP A 245 31.85 -21.97 -48.44
N ILE A 246 31.28 -20.89 -47.88
CA ILE A 246 30.57 -19.85 -48.66
C ILE A 246 31.36 -18.54 -48.58
N TYR A 247 32.16 -18.34 -49.63
CA TYR A 247 32.99 -17.19 -49.98
C TYR A 247 32.46 -15.83 -49.48
N VAL A 248 33.13 -15.24 -48.50
CA VAL A 248 33.07 -13.80 -48.20
C VAL A 248 34.50 -13.25 -48.22
N PRO A 249 34.80 -12.13 -48.92
CA PRO A 249 36.17 -11.63 -49.03
C PRO A 249 36.71 -11.20 -47.65
N ALA A 250 37.93 -11.65 -47.34
CA ALA A 250 38.58 -11.52 -46.03
C ALA A 250 38.64 -10.09 -45.45
N CYS A 251 38.57 -9.05 -46.29
CA CYS A 251 38.75 -7.66 -45.88
C CYS A 251 37.60 -7.08 -45.02
N PHE A 252 36.35 -7.52 -45.21
CA PHE A 252 35.22 -7.01 -44.41
C PHE A 252 35.14 -7.69 -43.04
N ILE A 253 35.48 -8.97 -42.98
CA ILE A 253 35.48 -9.75 -41.74
C ILE A 253 36.59 -9.28 -40.79
N LEU A 254 37.80 -8.99 -41.30
CA LEU A 254 38.92 -8.52 -40.49
C LEU A 254 38.68 -7.15 -39.84
N LYS A 255 38.00 -6.22 -40.53
CA LYS A 255 37.63 -4.90 -39.96
C LYS A 255 36.54 -5.02 -38.89
N ALA A 256 35.54 -5.88 -39.10
CA ALA A 256 34.49 -6.12 -38.11
C ALA A 256 35.04 -6.80 -36.85
N ILE A 257 35.92 -7.80 -37.01
CA ILE A 257 36.56 -8.49 -35.89
C ILE A 257 37.50 -7.54 -35.13
N SER A 258 38.32 -6.74 -35.83
CA SER A 258 39.22 -5.77 -35.19
C SER A 258 38.48 -4.69 -34.40
N TYR A 259 37.30 -4.24 -34.87
CA TYR A 259 36.46 -3.28 -34.15
C TYR A 259 35.82 -3.89 -32.90
N MET A 260 35.45 -5.18 -32.97
CA MET A 260 34.84 -5.92 -31.86
C MET A 260 35.86 -6.32 -30.78
N THR A 261 37.09 -6.70 -31.17
CA THR A 261 38.16 -7.07 -30.24
C THR A 261 38.77 -5.86 -29.52
N ASN A 262 38.88 -4.70 -30.19
CA ASN A 262 39.46 -3.51 -29.57
C ASN A 262 38.54 -2.82 -28.53
N ASN A 263 37.24 -3.09 -28.55
CA ASN A 263 36.27 -2.42 -27.67
C ASN A 263 35.65 -3.31 -26.59
N ASN A 264 36.12 -4.56 -26.42
CA ASN A 264 35.70 -5.48 -25.36
C ASN A 264 34.16 -5.66 -25.21
N TYR A 265 33.41 -5.59 -26.31
CA TYR A 265 31.95 -5.76 -26.30
C TYR A 265 31.54 -7.23 -26.46
N ASN A 266 31.79 -8.05 -25.45
CA ASN A 266 31.33 -9.46 -25.40
C ASN A 266 29.89 -9.61 -24.87
N SER A 267 28.99 -8.70 -25.22
CA SER A 267 27.57 -8.85 -24.90
C SER A 267 26.80 -9.32 -26.14
N VAL A 268 26.01 -10.38 -26.02
CA VAL A 268 25.08 -10.85 -27.08
C VAL A 268 24.12 -9.73 -27.53
N CYS A 269 23.96 -8.67 -26.72
CA CYS A 269 23.23 -7.45 -27.08
C CYS A 269 23.90 -6.67 -28.23
N THR A 270 25.22 -6.46 -28.20
CA THR A 270 25.92 -5.67 -29.23
C THR A 270 25.86 -6.34 -30.61
N ILE A 271 25.91 -7.68 -30.66
CA ILE A 271 25.76 -8.44 -31.91
C ILE A 271 24.33 -8.33 -32.46
N ARG A 272 23.31 -8.38 -31.60
CA ARG A 272 21.90 -8.17 -31.99
C ARG A 272 21.62 -6.75 -32.50
N TYR A 273 22.22 -5.73 -31.87
CA TYR A 273 22.13 -4.35 -32.34
C TYR A 273 22.84 -4.15 -33.68
N LEU A 274 24.01 -4.77 -33.88
CA LEU A 274 24.70 -4.77 -35.18
C LEU A 274 23.87 -5.46 -36.25
N TYR A 275 23.25 -6.61 -35.96
CA TYR A 275 22.39 -7.31 -36.92
C TYR A 275 21.13 -6.51 -37.28
N ALA A 276 20.49 -5.87 -36.29
CA ALA A 276 19.34 -4.99 -36.51
C ALA A 276 19.74 -3.71 -37.27
N PHE A 277 20.93 -3.15 -37.02
CA PHE A 277 21.47 -1.99 -37.72
C PHE A 277 21.85 -2.33 -39.18
N PHE A 278 22.42 -3.50 -39.43
CA PHE A 278 22.67 -4.02 -40.78
C PHE A 278 21.37 -4.31 -41.54
N GLN A 279 20.34 -4.86 -40.88
CA GLN A 279 19.02 -5.00 -41.49
C GLN A 279 18.38 -3.65 -41.81
N LEU A 280 18.49 -2.64 -40.93
CA LEU A 280 17.96 -1.30 -41.18
C LEU A 280 18.66 -0.62 -42.36
N ILE A 281 19.98 -0.74 -42.47
CA ILE A 281 20.77 -0.20 -43.59
C ILE A 281 20.41 -0.89 -44.90
N MET A 282 20.21 -2.21 -44.89
CA MET A 282 19.79 -2.96 -46.08
C MET A 282 18.36 -2.62 -46.52
N TYR A 283 17.44 -2.34 -45.59
CA TYR A 283 16.08 -1.91 -45.92
C TYR A 283 16.01 -0.45 -46.41
N CYS A 284 16.92 0.42 -45.98
CA CYS A 284 16.95 1.83 -46.38
C CYS A 284 17.72 2.10 -47.69
N LEU A 285 18.51 1.16 -48.19
CA LEU A 285 19.32 1.31 -49.41
C LEU A 285 18.73 0.62 -50.65
N ILE A 286 17.52 0.06 -50.55
CA ILE A 286 16.79 -0.46 -51.71
C ILE A 286 15.79 0.63 -52.14
N PRO A 287 16.02 1.35 -53.25
CA PRO A 287 14.96 2.15 -53.84
C PRO A 287 13.89 1.20 -54.39
N LEU A 288 12.62 1.55 -54.21
CA LEU A 288 11.49 0.92 -54.89
C LEU A 288 11.67 0.91 -56.41
#